data_AF-A0A5J4TXC5-F1
#
_entry.id   AF-A0A5J4TXC5-F1
#
_cell.length_a   1.000
_cell.length_b   1.000
_cell.length_c   1.000
_cell.angle_alpha   90.00
_cell.angle_beta   90.00
_cell.angle_gamma   90.00
#
_symmetry.space_group_name_H-M   'P 1'
#
loop_
_entity.id
_entity.type
_entity.pdbx_description
1 polymer ?
#
loop_
_entity_poly.entity_id
_entity_poly.type
_entity_poly.pdbx_seq_one_letter_code
_entity_poly.pdbx_strand_id
1 'polypeptide(L)'
;YDVVTDGKKLAKLFNINICIYACKETACKASGDYVSALARRHEVETPIQQNEVQTEISYDQFYLDQIIKPDQDEENENENNLQLQYFNILLLQLKNNAHVLLISDPEALTGYRNCPFCKQHNVSVKNKNRHALRDFERHVAKFQQYKGKQVILLKSLSPFAPQIFGNKTYQYLMAYVRLNEFKPTKYFITYDSETVPRIINQGYGSKSVVIGIEIHNSQQHTVLEPLSVASTIKSKAGIKKIYFDLRQEYFIEKWLEQIFEEAKQLKEDNQYDDPEIPHDISILVLGYNSAHFDMVFVIRYLTNPLWHITSYLGDFSYIKRVEVKHKIIGVTLQFLDAMLFVTKGTLKQFATDFGNGCKNDLKGVFPYDAINTNNYNEVLSQTEPFKKEDFDNKLRKESMTDDAYQIYLEDSKQFKNRWDYLQYYNKQDTSIMIKPIENLIDMNFENGIDMFNHISMASCRNIGNKK
;
A
#
# COMPACT_ATOMS: atom_id res chain seq x y z
N TYR A 1 -18.62 -20.70 -4.07
CA TYR A 1 -17.54 -20.93 -5.05
C TYR A 1 -17.21 -19.59 -5.67
N ASP A 2 -16.06 -19.03 -5.34
CA ASP A 2 -15.61 -17.77 -5.95
C ASP A 2 -14.74 -18.14 -7.15
N VAL A 3 -15.33 -18.06 -8.34
CA VAL A 3 -14.67 -18.45 -9.60
C VAL A 3 -13.36 -17.69 -9.80
N VAL A 4 -13.24 -16.46 -9.30
CA VAL A 4 -12.05 -15.63 -9.46
C VAL A 4 -10.95 -16.08 -8.49
N THR A 5 -11.27 -16.22 -7.21
CA THR A 5 -10.29 -16.60 -6.18
C THR A 5 -9.85 -18.06 -6.30
N ASP A 6 -10.79 -18.98 -6.51
CA ASP A 6 -10.49 -20.41 -6.69
C ASP A 6 -9.92 -20.67 -8.08
N GLY A 7 -10.37 -19.94 -9.10
CA GLY A 7 -9.81 -20.00 -10.45
C GLY A 7 -8.36 -19.57 -10.53
N LYS A 8 -7.92 -18.59 -9.72
CA LYS A 8 -6.50 -18.21 -9.61
C LYS A 8 -5.63 -19.34 -9.06
N LYS A 9 -6.10 -20.04 -8.02
CA LYS A 9 -5.41 -21.20 -7.46
C LYS A 9 -5.27 -22.32 -8.49
N LEU A 10 -6.33 -22.58 -9.26
CA LEU A 10 -6.34 -23.58 -10.34
C LEU A 10 -5.42 -23.16 -11.50
N ALA A 11 -5.50 -21.91 -11.94
CA ALA A 11 -4.63 -21.36 -12.98
C ALA A 11 -3.15 -21.49 -12.62
N LYS A 12 -2.81 -21.25 -11.34
CA LYS A 12 -1.46 -21.46 -10.80
C LYS A 12 -1.07 -22.94 -10.74
N LEU A 13 -1.95 -23.80 -10.22
CA LEU A 13 -1.68 -25.23 -10.05
C LEU A 13 -1.44 -25.95 -11.39
N PHE A 14 -2.23 -25.61 -12.41
CA PHE A 14 -2.19 -26.25 -13.72
C PHE A 14 -1.37 -25.47 -14.75
N ASN A 15 -0.85 -24.29 -14.40
CA ASN A 15 -0.11 -23.39 -15.29
C ASN A 15 -0.88 -23.10 -16.60
N ILE A 16 -2.14 -22.68 -16.46
CA ILE A 16 -3.07 -22.40 -17.57
C ILE A 16 -3.69 -21.01 -17.43
N ASN A 17 -4.09 -20.43 -18.56
CA ASN A 17 -4.97 -19.26 -18.57
C ASN A 17 -6.42 -19.72 -18.65
N ILE A 18 -7.30 -19.24 -17.77
CA ILE A 18 -8.74 -19.58 -17.80
C ILE A 18 -9.51 -18.43 -18.44
N CYS A 19 -10.13 -18.66 -19.59
CA CYS A 19 -11.03 -17.72 -20.26
C CYS A 19 -12.46 -18.02 -19.85
N ILE A 20 -13.15 -17.05 -19.28
CA ILE A 20 -14.52 -17.18 -18.81
C ILE A 20 -15.44 -16.46 -19.80
N TYR A 21 -16.35 -17.21 -20.38
CA TYR A 21 -17.40 -16.71 -21.26
C TYR A 21 -18.72 -16.66 -20.49
N ALA A 22 -19.55 -15.68 -20.84
CA ALA A 22 -20.89 -15.50 -20.30
C ALA A 22 -21.91 -15.33 -21.43
N CYS A 23 -23.18 -15.57 -21.11
CA CYS A 23 -24.30 -15.33 -22.02
C CYS A 23 -25.11 -14.13 -21.52
N LYS A 24 -25.57 -13.29 -22.46
CA LYS A 24 -26.52 -12.22 -22.15
C LYS A 24 -27.94 -12.76 -22.29
N GLU A 25 -28.70 -12.73 -21.19
CA GLU A 25 -30.12 -13.07 -21.23
C GLU A 25 -30.90 -11.98 -21.97
N THR A 26 -31.60 -12.37 -23.04
CA THR A 26 -32.51 -11.50 -23.77
C THR A 26 -33.94 -12.00 -23.62
N ALA A 27 -34.80 -11.18 -23.01
CA ALA A 27 -36.22 -11.47 -22.93
C ALA A 27 -36.87 -11.28 -24.30
N CYS A 28 -37.32 -12.37 -24.95
CA CYS A 28 -38.10 -12.28 -26.16
C CYS A 28 -39.52 -11.78 -25.82
N LYS A 29 -39.91 -10.62 -26.35
CA LYS A 29 -41.34 -10.30 -26.51
C LYS A 29 -41.80 -11.02 -27.77
N ALA A 30 -42.73 -11.96 -27.61
CA ALA A 30 -43.45 -12.54 -28.74
C ALA A 30 -44.33 -11.45 -29.38
N SER A 31 -43.77 -10.70 -30.33
CA SER A 31 -44.54 -9.99 -31.35
C SER A 31 -44.49 -10.84 -32.62
N GLY A 32 -45.68 -11.18 -33.12
CA GLY A 32 -45.88 -12.11 -34.22
C GLY A 32 -45.13 -11.77 -35.52
N ASP A 33 -45.14 -12.77 -36.39
CA ASP A 33 -44.56 -12.82 -37.73
C ASP A 33 -43.07 -13.15 -37.78
N TYR A 34 -42.74 -14.46 -37.69
CA TYR A 34 -41.78 -15.16 -38.56
C TYR A 34 -41.72 -16.65 -38.16
N VAL A 35 -42.79 -17.40 -38.43
CA VAL A 35 -42.72 -18.87 -38.51
C VAL A 35 -42.61 -19.26 -39.98
N SER A 36 -41.37 -19.33 -40.46
CA SER A 36 -40.97 -20.14 -41.60
C SER A 36 -39.48 -20.43 -41.40
N ALA A 37 -39.03 -21.63 -41.05
CA ALA A 37 -39.28 -22.88 -41.73
C ALA A 37 -38.87 -24.07 -40.84
N LEU A 38 -39.33 -25.27 -41.23
CA LEU A 38 -39.11 -26.59 -40.61
C LEU A 38 -39.97 -26.94 -39.39
N ALA A 39 -41.20 -27.37 -39.64
CA ALA A 39 -41.64 -28.76 -39.39
C ALA A 39 -43.11 -28.92 -39.77
N ARG A 40 -43.38 -29.22 -41.06
CA ARG A 40 -44.59 -30.00 -41.38
C ARG A 40 -44.28 -31.45 -41.06
N ARG A 41 -45.03 -32.06 -40.13
CA ARG A 41 -45.63 -33.39 -40.26
C ARG A 41 -46.52 -33.70 -39.06
N HIS A 42 -47.77 -34.03 -39.39
CA HIS A 42 -48.86 -34.55 -38.57
C HIS A 42 -49.71 -33.56 -37.75
N GLU A 43 -50.82 -33.20 -38.37
CA GLU A 43 -52.07 -32.72 -37.75
C GLU A 43 -52.63 -33.76 -36.77
N VAL A 44 -52.97 -33.32 -35.56
CA VAL A 44 -54.28 -33.58 -34.92
C VAL A 44 -54.63 -32.33 -34.10
N GLU A 45 -55.73 -31.68 -34.47
CA GLU A 45 -56.31 -30.53 -33.78
C GLU A 45 -56.95 -30.95 -32.44
N THR A 46 -56.73 -30.18 -31.38
CA THR A 46 -57.71 -29.96 -30.29
C THR A 46 -57.59 -28.53 -29.73
N PRO A 47 -58.70 -27.85 -29.37
CA PRO A 47 -58.72 -26.42 -29.09
C PRO A 47 -58.44 -26.05 -27.62
N ILE A 48 -57.54 -25.09 -27.47
CA ILE A 48 -57.35 -24.04 -26.44
C ILE A 48 -58.13 -24.17 -25.11
N GLN A 49 -57.40 -24.19 -23.99
CA GLN A 49 -57.73 -23.37 -22.82
C GLN A 49 -56.48 -22.61 -22.33
N GLN A 50 -56.72 -21.35 -21.98
CA GLN A 50 -55.78 -20.29 -21.61
C GLN A 50 -54.80 -20.74 -20.51
N ASN A 51 -53.52 -20.36 -20.61
CA ASN A 51 -52.72 -19.78 -19.52
C ASN A 51 -51.23 -19.61 -19.87
N GLU A 52 -50.65 -18.55 -19.30
CA GLU A 52 -49.22 -18.19 -19.24
C GLU A 52 -48.56 -17.75 -20.55
N VAL A 53 -48.31 -16.45 -20.66
CA VAL A 53 -47.22 -15.93 -21.51
C VAL A 53 -45.92 -16.44 -20.89
N GLN A 54 -45.45 -17.62 -21.29
CA GLN A 54 -44.08 -18.04 -21.05
C GLN A 54 -43.18 -17.06 -21.80
N THR A 55 -42.45 -16.24 -21.06
CA THR A 55 -41.32 -15.51 -21.59
C THR A 55 -40.23 -16.52 -21.87
N GLU A 56 -40.12 -16.98 -23.12
CA GLU A 56 -38.94 -17.73 -23.56
C GLU A 56 -37.73 -16.79 -23.45
N ILE A 57 -36.81 -17.13 -22.55
CA ILE A 57 -35.49 -16.49 -22.45
C ILE A 57 -34.65 -17.13 -23.54
N SER A 58 -34.25 -16.35 -24.56
CA SER A 58 -33.27 -16.82 -25.54
C SER A 58 -31.85 -16.47 -25.08
N TYR A 59 -30.93 -17.41 -25.30
CA TYR A 59 -29.52 -17.31 -24.95
C TYR A 59 -28.70 -17.12 -26.23
N ASP A 60 -28.87 -15.98 -26.89
CA ASP A 60 -28.40 -15.81 -28.28
C ASP A 60 -27.08 -15.05 -28.41
N GLN A 61 -26.53 -14.51 -27.32
CA GLN A 61 -25.30 -13.70 -27.35
C GLN A 61 -24.30 -14.12 -26.27
N PHE A 62 -23.22 -14.77 -26.70
CA PHE A 62 -22.08 -15.16 -25.86
C PHE A 62 -20.91 -14.20 -26.04
N TYR A 63 -20.23 -13.85 -24.95
CA TYR A 63 -19.05 -13.00 -24.97
C TYR A 63 -17.99 -13.44 -23.96
N LEU A 64 -16.74 -13.06 -24.21
CA LEU A 64 -15.65 -13.27 -23.26
C LEU A 64 -15.78 -12.22 -22.14
N ASP A 65 -16.03 -12.68 -20.92
CA ASP A 65 -16.25 -11.83 -19.75
C ASP A 65 -14.93 -11.53 -19.02
N GLN A 66 -14.19 -12.58 -18.67
CA GLN A 66 -12.98 -12.47 -17.84
C GLN A 66 -11.88 -13.44 -18.27
N ILE A 67 -10.63 -13.10 -17.92
CA ILE A 67 -9.46 -13.96 -18.12
C ILE A 67 -8.70 -14.03 -16.79
N ILE A 68 -8.56 -15.24 -16.26
CA ILE A 68 -7.74 -15.51 -15.07
C ILE A 68 -6.39 -16.01 -15.55
N LYS A 69 -5.34 -15.31 -15.15
CA LYS A 69 -3.94 -15.69 -15.40
C LYS A 69 -3.30 -16.17 -14.10
N PRO A 70 -2.29 -17.06 -14.16
CA PRO A 70 -1.46 -17.35 -12.99
C PRO A 70 -0.70 -16.06 -12.60
N ASP A 71 -0.60 -15.79 -11.30
CA ASP A 71 0.25 -14.70 -10.81
C ASP A 71 1.70 -14.97 -11.26
N GLN A 72 2.29 -14.03 -12.01
CA GLN A 72 3.70 -14.11 -12.39
C GLN A 72 4.53 -13.44 -11.28
N ASP A 73 5.32 -14.24 -10.57
CA ASP A 73 6.39 -13.71 -9.74
C ASP A 73 7.40 -13.01 -10.68
N GLU A 74 7.69 -11.72 -10.47
CA GLU A 74 8.53 -10.88 -11.35
C GLU A 74 10.00 -11.35 -11.49
N GLU A 75 10.40 -12.44 -10.83
CA GLU A 75 11.79 -12.91 -10.78
C GLU A 75 12.14 -14.07 -11.75
N ASN A 76 11.20 -14.59 -12.54
CA ASN A 76 11.50 -15.66 -13.52
C ASN A 76 11.18 -15.26 -14.97
N GLU A 77 11.77 -14.16 -15.44
CA GLU A 77 11.88 -13.84 -16.89
C GLU A 77 12.94 -14.68 -17.63
N ASN A 78 13.34 -15.86 -17.11
CA ASN A 78 14.25 -16.76 -17.82
C ASN A 78 13.49 -17.84 -18.59
N GLU A 79 13.40 -17.59 -19.90
CA GLU A 79 13.51 -18.57 -20.98
C GLU A 79 12.77 -19.91 -20.80
N ASN A 80 11.44 -19.87 -20.71
CA ASN A 80 10.58 -20.90 -21.30
C ASN A 80 9.19 -20.32 -21.57
N ASN A 81 9.08 -19.63 -22.72
CA ASN A 81 7.81 -19.16 -23.27
C ASN A 81 7.03 -20.34 -23.88
N LEU A 82 6.75 -21.37 -23.07
CA LEU A 82 5.69 -22.33 -23.40
C LEU A 82 4.41 -21.52 -23.41
N GLN A 83 3.80 -21.37 -24.60
CA GLN A 83 2.49 -20.75 -24.74
C GLN A 83 1.53 -21.39 -23.73
N LEU A 84 1.23 -20.68 -22.64
CA LEU A 84 0.30 -21.16 -21.62
C LEU A 84 -1.00 -21.59 -22.29
N GLN A 85 -1.42 -22.82 -22.05
CA GLN A 85 -2.63 -23.37 -22.65
C GLN A 85 -3.84 -22.59 -22.12
N TYR A 86 -4.73 -22.19 -23.03
CA TYR A 86 -5.97 -21.50 -22.67
C TYR A 86 -7.07 -22.53 -22.45
N PHE A 87 -7.71 -22.44 -21.29
CA PHE A 87 -8.85 -23.25 -20.90
C PHE A 87 -10.11 -22.39 -20.93
N ASN A 88 -11.03 -22.70 -21.85
CA ASN A 88 -12.21 -21.87 -22.11
C ASN A 88 -13.43 -22.47 -21.40
N ILE A 89 -14.04 -21.72 -20.50
CA ILE A 89 -15.23 -22.15 -19.75
C ILE A 89 -16.39 -21.17 -19.99
N LEU A 90 -17.60 -21.71 -20.07
CA LEU A 90 -18.84 -20.94 -20.12
C LEU A 90 -19.53 -21.04 -18.77
N LEU A 91 -19.86 -19.90 -18.18
CA LEU A 91 -20.73 -19.82 -17.01
C LEU A 91 -22.16 -19.53 -17.48
N LEU A 92 -23.06 -20.48 -17.23
CA LEU A 92 -24.50 -20.31 -17.45
C LEU A 92 -25.23 -20.31 -16.13
N GLN A 93 -26.03 -19.28 -15.91
CA GLN A 93 -26.94 -19.23 -14.78
C GLN A 93 -28.34 -19.56 -15.29
N LEU A 94 -28.84 -20.74 -14.92
CA LEU A 94 -30.17 -21.21 -15.30
C LEU A 94 -31.03 -21.26 -14.03
N LYS A 95 -31.93 -20.28 -13.89
CA LYS A 95 -32.80 -20.12 -12.71
C LYS A 95 -31.98 -20.08 -11.40
N ASN A 96 -32.01 -21.16 -10.62
CA ASN A 96 -31.33 -21.27 -9.32
C ASN A 96 -30.01 -22.06 -9.37
N ASN A 97 -29.59 -22.56 -10.54
CA ASN A 97 -28.37 -23.36 -10.68
C ASN A 97 -27.35 -22.68 -11.59
N ALA A 98 -26.08 -22.74 -11.19
CA ALA A 98 -24.95 -22.35 -12.02
C ALA A 98 -24.35 -23.58 -12.69
N HIS A 99 -24.20 -23.54 -14.01
CA HIS A 99 -23.57 -24.57 -14.83
C HIS A 99 -22.23 -24.05 -15.36
N VAL A 100 -21.19 -24.87 -15.22
CA VAL A 100 -19.87 -24.62 -15.81
C VAL A 100 -19.66 -25.60 -16.95
N LEU A 101 -19.50 -25.09 -18.17
CA LEU A 101 -19.33 -25.90 -19.38
C LEU A 101 -17.96 -25.65 -19.99
N LEU A 102 -17.32 -26.70 -20.48
CA LEU A 102 -16.09 -26.59 -21.25
C LEU A 102 -16.42 -26.18 -22.69
N ILE A 103 -15.69 -25.18 -23.21
CA ILE A 103 -15.84 -24.71 -24.58
C ILE A 103 -14.67 -25.24 -25.42
N SER A 104 -14.99 -26.07 -26.42
CA SER A 104 -14.02 -26.56 -27.40
C SER A 104 -13.71 -25.52 -28.49
N ASP A 105 -14.71 -24.76 -28.94
CA ASP A 105 -14.57 -23.73 -29.97
C ASP A 105 -15.24 -22.40 -29.55
N PRO A 106 -14.47 -21.44 -29.02
CA PRO A 106 -14.98 -20.13 -28.65
C PRO A 106 -15.34 -19.22 -29.84
N GLU A 107 -14.74 -19.43 -31.03
CA GLU A 107 -15.05 -18.63 -32.21
C GLU A 107 -16.45 -19.01 -32.74
N ALA A 108 -16.77 -20.31 -32.75
CA ALA A 108 -18.12 -20.79 -33.09
C ALA A 108 -19.18 -20.34 -32.09
N LEU A 109 -18.85 -20.35 -30.78
CA LEU A 109 -19.79 -19.94 -29.72
C LEU A 109 -20.11 -18.44 -29.76
N THR A 110 -19.09 -17.60 -29.92
CA THR A 110 -19.26 -16.13 -29.85
C THR A 110 -19.54 -15.49 -31.21
N GLY A 111 -19.17 -16.15 -32.32
CA GLY A 111 -19.20 -15.55 -33.66
C GLY A 111 -18.13 -14.47 -33.88
N TYR A 112 -17.19 -14.32 -32.93
CA TYR A 112 -16.09 -13.36 -32.98
C TYR A 112 -14.74 -14.07 -32.89
N ARG A 113 -13.80 -13.66 -33.75
CA ARG A 113 -12.39 -13.99 -33.62
C ARG A 113 -11.73 -12.96 -32.71
N ASN A 114 -11.23 -13.42 -31.57
CA ASN A 114 -10.48 -12.59 -30.61
C ASN A 114 -8.97 -12.67 -30.91
N CYS A 115 -8.26 -11.57 -30.72
CA CYS A 115 -6.80 -11.54 -30.82
C CYS A 115 -6.18 -12.59 -29.86
N PRO A 116 -5.30 -13.49 -30.33
CA PRO A 116 -4.76 -14.57 -29.51
C PRO A 116 -3.88 -14.07 -28.36
N PHE A 117 -3.37 -12.84 -28.45
CA PHE A 117 -2.47 -12.25 -27.46
C PHE A 117 -3.19 -11.32 -26.48
N CYS A 118 -3.92 -10.31 -26.97
CA CYS A 118 -4.54 -9.30 -26.10
C CYS A 118 -5.97 -9.68 -25.63
N LYS A 119 -6.66 -10.57 -26.38
CA LYS A 119 -8.04 -11.03 -26.14
C LYS A 119 -9.12 -9.93 -25.98
N GLN A 120 -8.77 -8.67 -26.23
CA GLN A 120 -9.68 -7.51 -26.16
C GLN A 120 -10.03 -6.92 -27.52
N HIS A 121 -9.20 -7.16 -28.54
CA HIS A 121 -9.50 -6.80 -29.91
C HIS A 121 -10.18 -7.98 -30.61
N ASN A 122 -11.34 -7.76 -31.20
CA ASN A 122 -12.12 -8.80 -31.86
C ASN A 122 -12.69 -8.33 -33.19
N VAL A 123 -12.91 -9.29 -34.08
CA VAL A 123 -13.58 -9.09 -35.38
C VAL A 123 -14.59 -10.20 -35.56
N SER A 124 -15.77 -9.87 -36.08
CA SER A 124 -16.79 -10.89 -36.38
C SER A 124 -16.29 -11.86 -37.45
N VAL A 125 -16.47 -13.17 -37.21
CA VAL A 125 -16.05 -14.24 -38.13
C VAL A 125 -16.81 -14.14 -39.47
N LYS A 126 -18.03 -13.60 -39.46
CA LYS A 126 -18.87 -13.42 -40.66
C LYS A 126 -18.63 -12.07 -41.37
N ASN A 127 -17.66 -11.27 -40.91
CA ASN A 127 -17.43 -9.94 -41.48
C ASN A 127 -16.82 -10.04 -42.88
N LYS A 128 -17.56 -9.57 -43.90
CA LYS A 128 -17.10 -9.55 -45.30
C LYS A 128 -16.15 -8.37 -45.61
N ASN A 129 -15.97 -7.44 -44.66
CA ASN A 129 -15.12 -6.27 -44.85
C ASN A 129 -13.63 -6.64 -44.76
N ARG A 130 -12.94 -6.61 -45.90
CA ARG A 130 -11.49 -6.90 -45.99
C ARG A 130 -10.63 -5.94 -45.14
N HIS A 131 -11.11 -4.73 -44.86
CA HIS A 131 -10.38 -3.78 -44.00
C HIS A 131 -10.37 -4.23 -42.55
N ALA A 132 -11.47 -4.80 -42.03
CA ALA A 132 -11.54 -5.28 -40.65
C ALA A 132 -10.58 -6.44 -40.40
N LEU A 133 -10.48 -7.39 -41.34
CA LEU A 133 -9.54 -8.50 -41.26
C LEU A 133 -8.09 -8.02 -41.32
N ARG A 134 -7.76 -7.14 -42.27
CA ARG A 134 -6.42 -6.54 -42.42
C ARG A 134 -6.00 -5.76 -41.18
N ASP A 135 -6.91 -4.98 -40.60
CA ASP A 135 -6.60 -4.17 -39.42
C ASP A 135 -6.44 -5.04 -38.17
N PHE A 136 -7.17 -6.16 -38.08
CA PHE A 136 -6.97 -7.19 -37.06
C PHE A 136 -5.59 -7.88 -37.21
N GLU A 137 -5.22 -8.30 -38.42
CA GLU A 137 -3.90 -8.89 -38.70
C GLU A 137 -2.77 -7.90 -38.37
N ARG A 138 -2.94 -6.63 -38.72
CA ARG A 138 -2.01 -5.56 -38.35
C ARG A 138 -1.92 -5.38 -36.83
N HIS A 139 -3.04 -5.47 -36.12
CA HIS A 139 -3.05 -5.43 -34.66
C HIS A 139 -2.26 -6.61 -34.06
N VAL A 140 -2.50 -7.83 -34.54
CA VAL A 140 -1.79 -9.04 -34.10
C VAL A 140 -0.28 -8.91 -34.34
N ALA A 141 0.12 -8.48 -35.54
CA ALA A 141 1.53 -8.29 -35.89
C ALA A 141 2.22 -7.20 -35.04
N LYS A 142 1.54 -6.08 -34.81
CA LYS A 142 2.05 -5.03 -33.90
C LYS A 142 2.22 -5.56 -32.48
N PHE A 143 1.25 -6.30 -31.97
CA PHE A 143 1.31 -6.83 -30.60
C PHE A 143 2.49 -7.82 -30.42
N GLN A 144 2.78 -8.63 -31.44
CA GLN A 144 3.97 -9.51 -31.47
C GLN A 144 5.28 -8.71 -31.44
N GLN A 145 5.37 -7.60 -32.18
CA GLN A 145 6.57 -6.75 -32.19
C GLN A 145 6.86 -6.08 -30.83
N TYR A 146 5.82 -5.66 -30.09
CA TYR A 146 5.98 -4.93 -28.82
C TYR A 146 6.05 -5.82 -27.57
N LYS A 147 6.16 -7.15 -27.71
CA LYS A 147 6.19 -8.10 -26.58
C LYS A 147 5.10 -7.85 -25.51
N GLY A 148 3.90 -7.43 -25.93
CA GLY A 148 2.79 -7.16 -25.00
C GLY A 148 2.88 -5.89 -24.14
N LYS A 149 3.88 -5.01 -24.32
CA LYS A 149 4.03 -3.76 -23.56
C LYS A 149 3.20 -2.60 -24.11
N GLN A 150 1.89 -2.79 -24.26
CA GLN A 150 0.97 -1.71 -24.61
C GLN A 150 0.06 -1.40 -23.43
N VAL A 151 -0.04 -0.13 -23.03
CA VAL A 151 -0.99 0.32 -22.01
C VAL A 151 -2.40 0.10 -22.54
N ILE A 152 -3.13 -0.78 -21.88
CA ILE A 152 -4.50 -1.14 -22.23
C ILE A 152 -5.44 -0.21 -21.46
N LEU A 153 -6.20 0.61 -22.19
CA LEU A 153 -7.27 1.42 -21.62
C LEU A 153 -8.58 0.61 -21.64
N LEU A 154 -9.24 0.47 -20.49
CA LEU A 154 -10.56 -0.16 -20.40
C LEU A 154 -11.58 0.66 -21.21
N LYS A 155 -12.36 -0.01 -22.08
CA LYS A 155 -13.39 0.64 -22.92
C LYS A 155 -14.57 1.21 -22.11
N SER A 156 -14.82 0.70 -20.91
CA SER A 156 -15.80 1.24 -19.98
C SER A 156 -15.11 2.13 -18.97
N LEU A 157 -15.49 3.40 -18.92
CA LEU A 157 -15.12 4.31 -17.83
C LEU A 157 -15.77 3.77 -16.55
N SER A 158 -15.00 3.08 -15.72
CA SER A 158 -15.43 2.89 -14.33
C SER A 158 -15.46 4.27 -13.67
N PRO A 159 -16.52 4.62 -12.92
CA PRO A 159 -16.52 5.86 -12.18
C PRO A 159 -15.29 5.88 -11.27
N PHE A 160 -14.50 6.95 -11.34
CA PHE A 160 -13.33 7.12 -10.48
C PHE A 160 -13.79 7.37 -9.04
N ALA A 161 -13.98 6.28 -8.31
CA ALA A 161 -14.39 6.23 -6.92
C ALA A 161 -13.35 5.45 -6.09
N PRO A 162 -12.13 6.01 -5.89
CA PRO A 162 -11.04 5.34 -5.20
C PRO A 162 -11.38 5.01 -3.74
N GLN A 163 -12.31 5.72 -3.10
CA GLN A 163 -12.80 5.36 -1.76
C GLN A 163 -13.52 4.01 -1.75
N ILE A 164 -14.34 3.75 -2.78
CA ILE A 164 -15.11 2.52 -2.90
C ILE A 164 -14.21 1.38 -3.34
N PHE A 165 -13.44 1.55 -4.41
CA PHE A 165 -12.67 0.47 -5.01
C PHE A 165 -11.26 0.30 -4.41
N GLY A 166 -10.78 1.29 -3.65
CA GLY A 166 -9.44 1.27 -3.04
C GLY A 166 -9.39 0.61 -1.67
N ASN A 167 -10.53 0.44 -0.99
CA ASN A 167 -10.61 -0.26 0.29
C ASN A 167 -11.58 -1.43 0.17
N LYS A 168 -11.05 -2.66 0.24
CA LYS A 168 -11.85 -3.91 0.16
C LYS A 168 -12.88 -4.02 1.28
N THR A 169 -12.54 -3.57 2.49
CA THR A 169 -13.45 -3.49 3.64
C THR A 169 -14.63 -2.59 3.30
N TYR A 170 -14.36 -1.38 2.81
CA TYR A 170 -15.39 -0.40 2.46
C TYR A 170 -16.27 -0.91 1.31
N GLN A 171 -15.65 -1.50 0.28
CA GLN A 171 -16.36 -2.10 -0.85
C GLN A 171 -17.32 -3.20 -0.38
N TYR A 172 -16.84 -4.10 0.48
CA TYR A 172 -17.64 -5.19 1.04
C TYR A 172 -18.82 -4.63 1.85
N LEU A 173 -18.56 -3.76 2.82
CA LEU A 173 -19.60 -3.17 3.67
C LEU A 173 -20.65 -2.41 2.84
N MET A 174 -20.24 -1.72 1.77
CA MET A 174 -21.17 -1.06 0.85
C MET A 174 -22.03 -2.06 0.08
N ALA A 175 -21.45 -3.15 -0.43
CA ALA A 175 -22.18 -4.17 -1.19
C ALA A 175 -23.23 -4.90 -0.35
N TYR A 176 -22.97 -5.09 0.95
CA TYR A 176 -23.88 -5.75 1.89
C TYR A 176 -24.77 -4.78 2.68
N VAL A 177 -24.74 -3.48 2.39
CA VAL A 177 -25.55 -2.45 3.09
C VAL A 177 -25.24 -2.40 4.61
N ARG A 178 -23.96 -2.60 4.96
CA ARG A 178 -23.41 -2.61 6.33
C ARG A 178 -22.43 -1.46 6.60
N LEU A 179 -22.56 -0.34 5.88
CA LEU A 179 -21.63 0.81 6.00
C LEU A 179 -21.59 1.44 7.40
N ASN A 180 -22.66 1.28 8.18
CA ASN A 180 -22.72 1.70 9.59
C ASN A 180 -21.69 0.97 10.48
N GLU A 181 -21.15 -0.16 10.03
CA GLU A 181 -20.12 -0.91 10.75
C GLU A 181 -18.71 -0.46 10.41
N PHE A 182 -18.52 0.39 9.40
CA PHE A 182 -17.20 0.86 8.98
C PHE A 182 -16.51 1.62 10.12
N LYS A 183 -15.28 1.22 10.45
CA LYS A 183 -14.44 1.79 11.50
C LYS A 183 -13.10 2.22 10.87
N PRO A 184 -12.49 3.34 11.34
CA PRO A 184 -11.17 3.73 10.90
C PRO A 184 -10.09 2.84 11.54
N THR A 185 -8.92 2.80 10.93
CA THR A 185 -7.73 2.18 11.53
C THR A 185 -7.23 3.05 12.68
N LYS A 186 -7.20 2.53 13.92
CA LYS A 186 -6.91 3.33 15.13
C LYS A 186 -5.58 3.00 15.80
N TYR A 187 -5.07 1.80 15.58
CA TYR A 187 -3.90 1.29 16.30
C TYR A 187 -2.69 1.24 15.38
N PHE A 188 -1.62 1.91 15.79
CA PHE A 188 -0.43 2.16 14.98
C PHE A 188 0.81 2.30 15.88
N ILE A 189 1.98 2.39 15.26
CA ILE A 189 3.25 2.60 15.95
C ILE A 189 3.84 3.92 15.46
N THR A 190 4.40 4.70 16.38
CA THR A 190 5.25 5.84 16.04
C THR A 190 6.71 5.53 16.37
N TYR A 191 7.65 6.07 15.60
CA TYR A 191 9.07 5.88 15.86
C TYR A 191 9.87 7.14 15.54
N ASP A 192 11.02 7.24 16.19
CA ASP A 192 11.99 8.31 16.02
C ASP A 192 13.37 7.75 16.37
N SER A 193 14.40 8.30 15.74
CA SER A 193 15.77 7.83 15.93
C SER A 193 16.74 8.97 16.15
N GLU A 194 17.86 8.64 16.78
CA GLU A 194 19.00 9.53 16.83
C GLU A 194 20.17 8.98 16.08
N THR A 195 20.96 9.90 15.55
CA THR A 195 22.18 9.59 14.85
C THR A 195 23.32 10.46 15.35
N VAL A 196 24.54 9.95 15.24
CA VAL A 196 25.76 10.69 15.51
C VAL A 196 26.56 10.87 14.22
N PRO A 197 27.18 12.04 14.01
CA PRO A 197 28.04 12.26 12.87
C PRO A 197 29.38 11.55 13.03
N ARG A 198 29.77 10.75 12.04
CA ARG A 198 31.12 10.28 11.80
C ARG A 198 31.80 11.19 10.79
N ILE A 199 32.89 11.83 11.19
CA ILE A 199 33.66 12.71 10.31
C ILE A 199 34.52 11.86 9.36
N ILE A 200 34.35 12.03 8.05
CA ILE A 200 35.09 11.27 7.02
C ILE A 200 35.86 12.17 6.04
N ASN A 201 35.42 13.40 5.79
CA ASN A 201 36.04 14.36 4.86
C ASN A 201 36.55 13.74 3.54
N GLN A 202 35.71 12.96 2.87
CA GLN A 202 36.05 12.32 1.60
C GLN A 202 35.65 13.17 0.41
N GLY A 203 36.55 13.31 -0.56
CA GLY A 203 36.28 13.95 -1.84
C GLY A 203 35.89 12.92 -2.91
N TYR A 204 34.88 13.23 -3.72
CA TYR A 204 34.40 12.41 -4.84
C TYR A 204 34.47 13.17 -6.16
N GLY A 205 34.51 12.43 -7.27
CA GLY A 205 34.52 12.96 -8.62
C GLY A 205 35.85 13.57 -9.07
N SER A 206 35.78 14.52 -10.01
CA SER A 206 36.95 15.09 -10.68
C SER A 206 37.86 15.81 -9.70
N LYS A 207 39.14 15.44 -9.74
CA LYS A 207 40.20 16.03 -8.92
C LYS A 207 40.81 17.22 -9.65
N SER A 208 40.91 18.35 -8.96
CA SER A 208 41.65 19.54 -9.40
C SER A 208 42.58 19.98 -8.28
N VAL A 209 43.81 20.35 -8.63
CA VAL A 209 44.75 20.92 -7.64
C VAL A 209 44.72 22.43 -7.76
N VAL A 210 44.31 23.11 -6.70
CA VAL A 210 44.31 24.58 -6.63
C VAL A 210 45.20 24.98 -5.45
N ILE A 211 46.30 25.70 -5.74
CA ILE A 211 47.27 26.16 -4.72
C ILE A 211 47.81 24.99 -3.88
N GLY A 212 48.11 23.85 -4.52
CA GLY A 212 48.64 22.66 -3.84
C GLY A 212 47.62 21.90 -2.97
N ILE A 213 46.36 22.33 -2.93
CA ILE A 213 45.27 21.65 -2.23
C ILE A 213 44.49 20.81 -3.25
N GLU A 214 44.32 19.52 -2.97
CA GLU A 214 43.41 18.67 -3.74
C GLU A 214 41.95 19.08 -3.47
N ILE A 215 41.30 19.62 -4.51
CA ILE A 215 39.89 19.97 -4.49
C ILE A 215 39.14 18.96 -5.35
N HIS A 216 38.09 18.41 -4.75
CA HIS A 216 37.14 17.55 -5.43
C HIS A 216 35.88 18.34 -5.76
N ASN A 217 35.23 18.02 -6.89
CA ASN A 217 33.97 18.65 -7.26
C ASN A 217 32.78 18.22 -6.38
N SER A 218 32.93 17.17 -5.58
CA SER A 218 32.01 16.79 -4.51
C SER A 218 32.79 16.42 -3.26
N GLN A 219 32.31 16.84 -2.08
CA GLN A 219 32.89 16.48 -0.79
C GLN A 219 31.81 16.00 0.16
N GLN A 220 32.10 14.91 0.87
CA GLN A 220 31.30 14.39 1.96
C GLN A 220 32.08 14.58 3.26
N HIS A 221 31.61 15.48 4.10
CA HIS A 221 32.27 15.78 5.38
C HIS A 221 31.95 14.73 6.45
N THR A 222 30.70 14.27 6.49
CA THR A 222 30.19 13.39 7.54
C THR A 222 29.30 12.26 6.99
N VAL A 223 29.25 11.17 7.74
CA VAL A 223 28.26 10.08 7.60
C VAL A 223 27.49 10.00 8.90
N LEU A 224 26.19 9.78 8.86
CA LEU A 224 25.39 9.56 10.06
C LEU A 224 25.41 8.07 10.44
N GLU A 225 25.62 7.79 11.72
CA GLU A 225 25.53 6.45 12.31
C GLU A 225 24.43 6.41 13.35
N PRO A 226 23.64 5.32 13.42
CA PRO A 226 22.50 5.25 14.32
C PRO A 226 22.96 5.12 15.79
N LEU A 227 22.40 5.98 16.65
CA LEU A 227 22.70 6.08 18.08
C LEU A 227 21.63 5.36 18.91
N SER A 228 20.35 5.66 18.63
CA SER A 228 19.20 5.09 19.33
C SER A 228 17.94 5.12 18.48
N VAL A 229 16.97 4.30 18.85
CA VAL A 229 15.63 4.30 18.28
C VAL A 229 14.60 4.12 19.39
N ALA A 230 13.58 4.97 19.39
CA ALA A 230 12.42 4.82 20.25
C ALA A 230 11.20 4.49 19.41
N SER A 231 10.23 3.82 20.03
CA SER A 231 8.90 3.71 19.44
C SER A 231 7.83 3.75 20.50
N THR A 232 6.70 4.35 20.14
CA THR A 232 5.49 4.36 20.96
C THR A 232 4.41 3.57 20.22
N ILE A 233 3.96 2.48 20.84
CA ILE A 233 2.96 1.56 20.33
C ILE A 233 1.61 1.97 20.91
N LYS A 234 0.65 2.28 20.05
CA LYS A 234 -0.73 2.56 20.42
C LYS A 234 -1.59 1.34 20.14
N SER A 235 -1.92 0.60 21.20
CA SER A 235 -2.80 -0.57 21.15
C SER A 235 -4.16 -0.27 21.80
N LYS A 236 -5.06 -1.26 21.75
CA LYS A 236 -6.34 -1.22 22.46
C LYS A 236 -6.15 -1.21 23.98
N ALA A 237 -5.13 -1.92 24.47
CA ALA A 237 -4.82 -2.01 25.90
C ALA A 237 -4.19 -0.73 26.46
N GLY A 238 -3.54 0.10 25.63
CA GLY A 238 -2.94 1.35 26.07
C GLY A 238 -1.78 1.81 25.20
N ILE A 239 -0.86 2.56 25.82
CA ILE A 239 0.34 3.07 25.17
C ILE A 239 1.55 2.36 25.79
N LYS A 240 2.38 1.74 24.94
CA LYS A 240 3.64 1.11 25.33
C LYS A 240 4.81 1.83 24.66
N LYS A 241 5.85 2.16 25.42
CA LYS A 241 7.06 2.82 24.89
C LYS A 241 8.24 1.85 24.94
N ILE A 242 8.90 1.65 23.81
CA ILE A 242 10.11 0.83 23.68
C ILE A 242 11.29 1.70 23.26
N TYR A 243 12.51 1.28 23.62
CA TYR A 243 13.74 2.02 23.34
C TYR A 243 14.91 1.07 23.21
N PHE A 244 15.73 1.31 22.19
CA PHE A 244 16.93 0.56 21.86
C PHE A 244 18.04 1.56 21.54
N ASP A 245 19.27 1.22 21.91
CA ASP A 245 20.43 2.06 21.68
C ASP A 245 21.66 1.22 21.35
N LEU A 246 22.71 1.88 20.88
CA LEU A 246 23.95 1.24 20.45
C LEU A 246 24.67 0.42 21.53
N ARG A 247 24.35 0.58 22.82
CA ARG A 247 24.93 -0.24 23.90
C ARG A 247 24.43 -1.69 23.80
N GLN A 248 23.39 -1.93 23.02
CA GLN A 248 22.88 -3.25 22.67
C GLN A 248 23.41 -3.67 21.30
N GLU A 249 24.00 -4.85 21.21
CA GLU A 249 24.43 -5.41 19.93
C GLU A 249 23.20 -5.69 19.03
N TYR A 250 23.31 -5.35 17.74
CA TYR A 250 22.23 -5.50 16.74
C TYR A 250 20.90 -4.85 17.18
N PHE A 251 20.96 -3.65 17.76
CA PHE A 251 19.80 -3.01 18.38
C PHE A 251 18.69 -2.65 17.38
N ILE A 252 19.01 -2.39 16.11
CA ILE A 252 18.01 -2.08 15.07
C ILE A 252 17.25 -3.34 14.70
N GLU A 253 17.94 -4.47 14.55
CA GLU A 253 17.33 -5.77 14.29
C GLU A 253 16.44 -6.18 15.46
N LYS A 254 16.93 -6.07 16.70
CA LYS A 254 16.13 -6.33 17.91
C LYS A 254 14.91 -5.41 18.03
N TRP A 255 15.06 -4.15 17.65
CA TRP A 255 13.95 -3.22 17.58
C TRP A 255 12.91 -3.67 16.55
N LEU A 256 13.32 -4.04 15.34
CA LEU A 256 12.42 -4.55 14.30
C LEU A 256 11.71 -5.85 14.72
N GLU A 257 12.41 -6.78 15.39
CA GLU A 257 11.80 -7.99 15.96
C GLU A 257 10.70 -7.62 16.96
N GLN A 258 10.98 -6.69 17.87
CA GLN A 258 9.98 -6.21 18.83
C GLN A 258 8.79 -5.55 18.11
N ILE A 259 9.04 -4.72 17.10
CA ILE A 259 7.98 -4.05 16.32
C ILE A 259 7.08 -5.07 15.62
N PHE A 260 7.65 -6.13 15.05
CA PHE A 260 6.86 -7.21 14.44
C PHE A 260 6.02 -7.98 15.46
N GLU A 261 6.53 -8.19 16.68
CA GLU A 261 5.77 -8.84 17.74
C GLU A 261 4.58 -7.98 18.18
N GLU A 262 4.80 -6.68 18.41
CA GLU A 262 3.72 -5.74 18.74
C GLU A 262 2.71 -5.63 17.59
N ALA A 263 3.17 -5.68 16.34
CA ALA A 263 2.31 -5.61 15.17
C ALA A 263 1.35 -6.80 15.04
N LYS A 264 1.65 -7.97 15.63
CA LYS A 264 0.66 -9.07 15.73
C LYS A 264 -0.55 -8.62 16.55
N GLN A 265 -0.30 -8.05 17.73
CA GLN A 265 -1.36 -7.55 18.60
C GLN A 265 -2.13 -6.42 17.93
N LEU A 266 -1.45 -5.48 17.27
CA LEU A 266 -2.11 -4.39 16.56
C LEU A 266 -2.97 -4.87 15.38
N LYS A 267 -2.58 -5.98 14.74
CA LYS A 267 -3.39 -6.61 13.69
C LYS A 267 -4.69 -7.15 14.25
N GLU A 268 -4.65 -7.79 15.41
CA GLU A 268 -5.85 -8.26 16.12
C GLU A 268 -6.69 -7.08 16.62
N ASP A 269 -6.06 -6.05 17.18
CA ASP A 269 -6.76 -4.88 17.71
C ASP A 269 -7.52 -4.08 16.64
N ASN A 270 -7.00 -4.04 15.40
CA ASN A 270 -7.65 -3.36 14.27
C ASN A 270 -8.69 -4.24 13.53
N GLN A 271 -8.75 -5.55 13.79
CA GLN A 271 -9.71 -6.43 13.10
C GLN A 271 -11.17 -6.12 13.47
N TYR A 272 -12.07 -6.43 12.54
CA TYR A 272 -13.50 -6.38 12.76
C TYR A 272 -13.96 -7.61 13.54
N ASP A 273 -15.02 -7.46 14.34
CA ASP A 273 -15.58 -8.56 15.15
C ASP A 273 -16.16 -9.68 14.26
N ASP A 274 -16.62 -9.33 13.05
CA ASP A 274 -17.08 -10.27 12.04
C ASP A 274 -15.91 -10.71 11.14
N PRO A 275 -15.54 -12.01 11.15
CA PRO A 275 -14.42 -12.54 10.37
C PRO A 275 -14.67 -12.57 8.86
N GLU A 276 -15.91 -12.42 8.39
CA GLU A 276 -16.22 -12.36 6.96
C GLU A 276 -15.85 -11.01 6.34
N ILE A 277 -15.72 -9.96 7.17
CA ILE A 277 -15.33 -8.63 6.70
C ILE A 277 -13.84 -8.67 6.31
N PRO A 278 -13.50 -8.47 5.02
CA PRO A 278 -12.12 -8.53 4.58
C PRO A 278 -11.33 -7.34 5.14
N HIS A 279 -10.46 -7.61 6.10
CA HIS A 279 -9.61 -6.60 6.74
C HIS A 279 -8.14 -7.02 6.72
N ASP A 280 -7.47 -6.72 5.60
CA ASP A 280 -6.03 -6.98 5.42
C ASP A 280 -5.29 -5.66 5.23
N ILE A 281 -5.11 -4.94 6.35
CA ILE A 281 -4.38 -3.67 6.39
C ILE A 281 -3.02 -3.92 7.03
N SER A 282 -1.99 -3.34 6.42
CA SER A 282 -0.63 -3.32 6.97
C SER A 282 -0.57 -2.46 8.23
N ILE A 283 0.19 -2.90 9.24
CA ILE A 283 0.38 -2.13 10.47
C ILE A 283 1.27 -0.92 10.19
N LEU A 284 0.77 0.26 10.54
CA LEU A 284 1.44 1.52 10.25
C LEU A 284 2.55 1.79 11.25
N VAL A 285 3.70 2.18 10.73
CA VAL A 285 4.87 2.62 11.48
C VAL A 285 5.21 4.03 11.01
N LEU A 286 4.90 5.02 11.84
CA LEU A 286 4.93 6.44 11.50
C LEU A 286 6.11 7.14 12.15
N GLY A 287 6.96 7.78 11.37
CA GLY A 287 7.92 8.75 11.88
C GLY A 287 7.57 10.15 11.42
N TYR A 288 8.20 11.17 12.01
CA TYR A 288 7.96 12.56 11.64
C TYR A 288 9.18 13.12 10.92
N ASN A 289 9.04 13.51 9.65
CA ASN A 289 10.17 13.83 8.78
C ASN A 289 11.14 12.65 8.61
N SER A 290 10.63 11.43 8.79
CA SER A 290 11.43 10.21 8.87
C SER A 290 11.80 9.63 7.51
N ALA A 291 11.06 9.98 6.45
CA ALA A 291 11.32 9.50 5.10
C ALA A 291 12.73 9.83 4.60
N HIS A 292 13.24 11.01 4.97
CA HIS A 292 14.54 11.50 4.52
C HIS A 292 15.67 11.20 5.52
N PHE A 293 15.35 11.14 6.81
CA PHE A 293 16.36 11.00 7.86
C PHE A 293 16.40 9.57 8.38
N ASP A 294 15.30 9.10 8.97
CA ASP A 294 15.32 7.83 9.67
C ASP A 294 15.40 6.62 8.72
N MET A 295 14.58 6.65 7.68
CA MET A 295 14.46 5.52 6.76
C MET A 295 15.75 5.21 6.01
N VAL A 296 16.63 6.19 5.80
CA VAL A 296 17.90 6.01 5.08
C VAL A 296 18.83 5.03 5.80
N PHE A 297 18.83 5.01 7.14
CA PHE A 297 19.61 4.01 7.88
C PHE A 297 18.79 2.77 8.21
N VAL A 298 17.47 2.85 8.41
CA VAL A 298 16.65 1.66 8.71
C VAL A 298 16.52 0.74 7.49
N ILE A 299 16.45 1.27 6.27
CA ILE A 299 16.11 0.50 5.06
C ILE A 299 17.01 -0.71 4.81
N ARG A 300 18.29 -0.62 5.19
CA ARG A 300 19.26 -1.74 5.04
C ARG A 300 18.95 -2.93 5.96
N TYR A 301 18.16 -2.72 7.02
CA TYR A 301 17.74 -3.75 7.97
C TYR A 301 16.34 -4.31 7.67
N LEU A 302 15.63 -3.74 6.69
CA LEU A 302 14.27 -4.17 6.31
C LEU A 302 14.24 -5.40 5.39
N THR A 303 15.41 -5.97 5.08
CA THR A 303 15.53 -7.23 4.33
C THR A 303 16.51 -8.16 5.05
N ASN A 304 16.00 -9.29 5.51
CA ASN A 304 16.79 -10.35 6.12
C ASN A 304 16.13 -11.73 5.85
N PRO A 305 16.61 -12.84 6.45
CA PRO A 305 15.95 -14.13 6.28
C PRO A 305 14.51 -14.18 6.79
N LEU A 306 14.13 -13.40 7.80
CA LEU A 306 12.81 -13.42 8.46
C LEU A 306 11.77 -12.50 7.81
N TRP A 307 12.17 -11.35 7.26
CA TRP A 307 11.30 -10.37 6.61
C TRP A 307 11.96 -9.75 5.39
N HIS A 308 11.15 -9.15 4.50
CA HIS A 308 11.64 -8.52 3.28
C HIS A 308 10.71 -7.38 2.86
N ILE A 309 11.27 -6.43 2.12
CA ILE A 309 10.51 -5.35 1.48
C ILE A 309 9.64 -5.97 0.37
N THR A 310 8.33 -5.74 0.43
CA THR A 310 7.36 -6.21 -0.58
C THR A 310 6.90 -5.08 -1.51
N SER A 311 6.92 -3.84 -1.04
CA SER A 311 6.57 -2.68 -1.85
C SER A 311 7.41 -1.49 -1.42
N TYR A 312 7.83 -0.70 -2.39
CA TYR A 312 8.55 0.54 -2.19
C TYR A 312 7.96 1.62 -3.09
N LEU A 313 7.61 2.77 -2.52
CA LEU A 313 7.09 3.91 -3.25
C LEU A 313 7.93 5.15 -2.97
N GLY A 314 8.42 5.77 -4.03
CA GLY A 314 9.30 6.92 -3.97
C GLY A 314 10.61 6.66 -4.70
N ASP A 315 11.55 7.57 -4.55
CA ASP A 315 12.95 7.38 -4.93
C ASP A 315 13.82 7.43 -3.67
N PHE A 316 15.14 7.31 -3.80
CA PHE A 316 16.05 7.34 -2.66
C PHE A 316 16.10 8.71 -1.95
N SER A 317 15.68 9.78 -2.62
CA SER A 317 15.65 11.13 -2.06
C SER A 317 14.32 11.47 -1.39
N TYR A 318 13.24 10.79 -1.81
CA TYR A 318 11.86 11.04 -1.38
C TYR A 318 11.13 9.72 -1.19
N ILE A 319 11.48 9.00 -0.12
CA ILE A 319 10.75 7.81 0.31
C ILE A 319 9.33 8.23 0.71
N LYS A 320 8.31 7.65 0.09
CA LYS A 320 6.91 7.90 0.47
C LYS A 320 6.33 6.76 1.28
N ARG A 321 6.69 5.53 0.95
CA ARG A 321 6.20 4.34 1.63
C ARG A 321 7.15 3.17 1.45
N VAL A 322 7.35 2.41 2.52
CA VAL A 322 8.04 1.11 2.47
C VAL A 322 7.16 0.08 3.17
N GLU A 323 6.85 -1.00 2.47
CA GLU A 323 6.09 -2.12 3.03
C GLU A 323 7.03 -3.31 3.24
N VAL A 324 6.98 -3.89 4.43
CA VAL A 324 7.87 -4.96 4.87
C VAL A 324 7.03 -6.09 5.42
N LYS A 325 7.16 -7.28 4.81
CA LYS A 325 6.39 -8.46 5.21
C LYS A 325 7.27 -9.46 5.93
N HIS A 326 6.81 -9.88 7.11
CA HIS A 326 7.39 -11.01 7.82
C HIS A 326 7.01 -12.31 7.11
N LYS A 327 8.02 -13.11 6.73
CA LYS A 327 7.84 -14.32 5.90
C LYS A 327 7.10 -15.44 6.64
N ILE A 328 7.36 -15.60 7.93
CA ILE A 328 6.73 -16.65 8.76
C ILE A 328 5.38 -16.19 9.33
N ILE A 329 5.36 -15.06 10.05
CA ILE A 329 4.17 -14.57 10.76
C ILE A 329 3.09 -14.03 9.79
N GLY A 330 3.48 -13.57 8.59
CA GLY A 330 2.54 -13.02 7.60
C GLY A 330 1.98 -11.62 7.95
N VAL A 331 2.54 -10.95 8.97
CA VAL A 331 2.27 -9.55 9.28
C VAL A 331 3.07 -8.64 8.33
N THR A 332 2.44 -7.58 7.85
CA THR A 332 3.06 -6.55 7.02
C THR A 332 3.11 -5.25 7.80
N LEU A 333 4.29 -4.65 7.88
CA LEU A 333 4.51 -3.28 8.37
C LEU A 333 4.51 -2.31 7.19
N GLN A 334 3.95 -1.13 7.38
CA GLN A 334 3.96 -0.05 6.40
C GLN A 334 4.57 1.20 7.04
N PHE A 335 5.80 1.50 6.64
CA PHE A 335 6.52 2.70 7.06
C PHE A 335 6.05 3.89 6.23
N LEU A 336 5.58 4.94 6.91
CA LEU A 336 5.14 6.20 6.32
C LEU A 336 5.68 7.38 7.13
N ASP A 337 5.77 8.52 6.47
CA ASP A 337 6.06 9.79 7.14
C ASP A 337 4.75 10.49 7.51
N ALA A 338 4.59 10.84 8.79
CA ALA A 338 3.44 11.59 9.28
C ALA A 338 3.27 12.94 8.55
N MET A 339 4.36 13.52 8.02
CA MET A 339 4.31 14.74 7.21
C MET A 339 3.55 14.58 5.89
N LEU A 340 3.24 13.35 5.45
CA LEU A 340 2.34 13.14 4.31
C LEU A 340 0.89 13.53 4.62
N PHE A 341 0.54 13.57 5.91
CA PHE A 341 -0.80 13.86 6.42
C PHE A 341 -0.95 15.26 7.03
N VAL A 342 0.06 16.12 6.92
CA VAL A 342 0.00 17.51 7.38
C VAL A 342 0.77 18.45 6.46
N THR A 343 0.60 19.76 6.66
CA THR A 343 1.49 20.76 6.04
C THR A 343 2.89 20.65 6.65
N LYS A 344 3.93 20.88 5.84
CA LYS A 344 5.31 20.82 6.32
C LYS A 344 5.52 21.78 7.49
N GLY A 345 6.04 21.26 8.60
CA GLY A 345 6.28 22.01 9.84
C GLY A 345 7.16 21.22 10.80
N THR A 346 7.49 21.79 11.95
CA THR A 346 8.25 21.07 12.99
C THR A 346 7.36 20.13 13.78
N LEU A 347 7.94 19.10 14.40
CA LEU A 347 7.20 18.19 15.28
C LEU A 347 6.50 18.93 16.42
N LYS A 348 7.14 19.98 16.97
CA LYS A 348 6.54 20.85 17.98
C LYS A 348 5.29 21.57 17.46
N GLN A 349 5.35 22.10 16.24
CA GLN A 349 4.20 22.75 15.60
C GLN A 349 3.06 21.75 15.37
N PHE A 350 3.39 20.56 14.86
CA PHE A 350 2.43 19.47 14.67
C PHE A 350 1.73 19.07 15.98
N ALA A 351 2.48 18.89 17.06
CA ALA A 351 1.93 18.62 18.38
C ALA A 351 1.05 19.75 18.90
N THR A 352 1.40 21.01 18.63
CA THR A 352 0.62 22.17 19.07
C THR A 352 -0.69 22.28 18.30
N ASP A 353 -0.63 22.18 16.97
CA ASP A 353 -1.77 22.41 16.08
C ASP A 353 -2.81 21.30 16.17
N PHE A 354 -2.36 20.06 16.36
CA PHE A 354 -3.22 18.88 16.34
C PHE A 354 -3.33 18.15 17.68
N GLY A 355 -2.49 18.45 18.68
CA GLY A 355 -2.44 17.75 19.98
C GLY A 355 -3.16 18.45 21.13
N ASN A 356 -4.02 19.44 20.84
CA ASN A 356 -4.80 20.24 21.82
C ASN A 356 -3.96 21.22 22.69
N GLY A 357 -2.76 21.60 22.27
CA GLY A 357 -1.99 22.70 22.88
C GLY A 357 -1.59 22.52 24.36
N CYS A 358 -1.53 21.29 24.87
CA CYS A 358 -1.21 21.04 26.28
C CYS A 358 0.29 21.30 26.57
N LYS A 359 0.59 22.05 27.63
CA LYS A 359 1.98 22.37 28.05
C LYS A 359 2.79 21.14 28.49
N ASN A 360 2.13 20.02 28.80
CA ASN A 360 2.78 18.79 29.24
C ASN A 360 3.29 17.93 28.06
N ASP A 361 2.98 18.31 26.81
CA ASP A 361 3.40 17.65 25.57
C ASP A 361 4.50 18.44 24.83
N LEU A 362 5.28 19.23 25.57
CA LEU A 362 6.36 20.01 24.97
C LEU A 362 7.48 19.08 24.50
N LYS A 363 7.83 19.21 23.22
CA LYS A 363 9.03 18.59 22.65
C LYS A 363 10.25 18.98 23.50
N GLY A 364 11.02 17.98 23.93
CA GLY A 364 12.26 18.18 24.67
C GLY A 364 13.34 18.85 23.81
N VAL A 365 14.52 19.08 24.40
CA VAL A 365 15.68 19.61 23.68
C VAL A 365 16.86 18.65 23.78
N PHE A 366 17.59 18.47 22.69
CA PHE A 366 18.78 17.62 22.69
C PHE A 366 19.93 18.31 21.92
N PRO A 367 21.16 18.34 22.48
CA PRO A 367 22.29 19.02 21.86
C PRO A 367 22.99 18.12 20.82
N TYR A 368 22.50 18.16 19.59
CA TYR A 368 23.00 17.33 18.48
C TYR A 368 24.48 17.54 18.16
N ASP A 369 24.99 18.77 18.32
CA ASP A 369 26.38 19.13 17.99
C ASP A 369 27.38 18.76 19.10
N ALA A 370 26.90 18.36 20.28
CA ALA A 370 27.76 18.02 21.43
C ALA A 370 28.39 16.63 21.31
N ILE A 371 27.81 15.75 20.48
CA ILE A 371 28.22 14.36 20.35
C ILE A 371 28.57 13.98 18.90
N ASN A 372 29.52 13.07 18.76
CA ASN A 372 29.95 12.43 17.53
C ASN A 372 30.42 11.00 17.82
N THR A 373 30.79 10.25 16.78
CA THR A 373 31.21 8.85 16.93
C THR A 373 32.39 8.61 17.86
N ASN A 374 33.21 9.63 18.13
CA ASN A 374 34.42 9.50 18.96
C ASN A 374 34.14 9.79 20.44
N ASN A 375 33.18 10.65 20.76
CA ASN A 375 32.97 11.14 22.12
C ASN A 375 31.58 10.80 22.72
N TYR A 376 30.64 10.24 21.94
CA TYR A 376 29.26 10.06 22.40
C TYR A 376 29.19 9.32 23.73
N ASN A 377 29.99 8.26 23.94
CA ASN A 377 29.88 7.44 25.14
C ASN A 377 30.39 8.19 26.38
N GLU A 378 31.51 8.91 26.25
CA GLU A 378 32.06 9.72 27.32
C GLU A 378 31.12 10.87 27.69
N VAL A 379 30.57 11.57 26.69
CA VAL A 379 29.66 12.70 26.89
C VAL A 379 28.35 12.23 27.51
N LEU A 380 27.75 11.14 27.00
CA LEU A 380 26.45 10.64 27.47
C LEU A 380 26.52 9.92 28.83
N SER A 381 27.71 9.46 29.23
CA SER A 381 27.93 8.83 30.55
C SER A 381 28.07 9.86 31.69
N GLN A 382 28.18 11.16 31.38
CA GLN A 382 28.27 12.20 32.41
C GLN A 382 26.96 12.34 33.19
N THR A 383 27.11 12.59 34.50
CA THR A 383 25.99 12.86 35.43
C THR A 383 25.60 14.33 35.42
N GLU A 384 26.54 15.21 35.05
CA GLU A 384 26.27 16.64 34.94
C GLU A 384 25.39 16.94 33.73
N PRO A 385 24.48 17.93 33.81
CA PRO A 385 23.68 18.36 32.66
C PRO A 385 24.56 18.92 31.53
N PHE A 386 24.01 18.99 30.32
CA PHE A 386 24.64 19.69 29.20
C PHE A 386 24.74 21.17 29.51
N LYS A 387 25.82 21.80 29.04
CA LYS A 387 25.99 23.24 29.17
C LYS A 387 25.08 23.95 28.18
N LYS A 388 24.76 25.21 28.43
CA LYS A 388 23.89 25.99 27.55
C LYS A 388 24.46 26.08 26.13
N GLU A 389 25.77 26.25 26.01
CA GLU A 389 26.48 26.38 24.73
C GLU A 389 26.46 25.09 23.90
N ASP A 390 26.22 23.94 24.54
CA ASP A 390 26.12 22.65 23.83
C ASP A 390 24.86 22.60 22.94
N PHE A 391 23.85 23.44 23.20
CA PHE A 391 22.61 23.54 22.43
C PHE A 391 22.70 24.55 21.26
N ASP A 392 23.82 25.26 21.10
CA ASP A 392 23.95 26.26 20.05
C ASP A 392 24.00 25.62 18.67
N ASN A 393 23.10 26.03 17.78
CA ASN A 393 23.10 25.59 16.39
C ASN A 393 24.05 26.46 15.57
N LYS A 394 25.25 25.95 15.28
CA LYS A 394 26.29 26.69 14.56
C LYS A 394 25.89 27.02 13.11
N LEU A 395 25.08 26.18 12.48
CA LEU A 395 24.65 26.36 11.09
C LEU A 395 23.61 27.47 10.95
N ARG A 396 22.62 27.50 11.86
CA ARG A 396 21.55 28.50 11.87
C ARG A 396 21.91 29.76 12.64
N LYS A 397 23.01 29.72 13.41
CA LYS A 397 23.43 30.78 14.35
C LYS A 397 22.32 31.08 15.37
N GLU A 398 21.68 30.02 15.83
CA GLU A 398 20.61 30.07 16.83
C GLU A 398 21.17 29.56 18.15
N SER A 399 20.82 30.25 19.24
CA SER A 399 21.15 29.83 20.61
C SER A 399 19.87 29.65 21.41
N MET A 400 19.95 28.83 22.45
CA MET A 400 18.81 28.59 23.34
C MET A 400 18.56 29.79 24.26
N THR A 401 17.28 30.10 24.52
CA THR A 401 16.91 31.14 25.50
C THR A 401 17.20 30.70 26.93
N ASP A 402 17.39 31.66 27.85
CA ASP A 402 17.62 31.34 29.27
C ASP A 402 16.44 30.57 29.88
N ASP A 403 15.20 30.96 29.57
CA ASP A 403 14.00 30.27 30.05
C ASP A 403 13.95 28.81 29.59
N ALA A 404 14.29 28.53 28.31
CA ALA A 404 14.31 27.17 27.78
C ALA A 404 15.42 26.33 28.41
N TYR A 405 16.58 26.92 28.69
CA TYR A 405 17.66 26.25 29.40
C TYR A 405 17.28 25.90 30.83
N GLN A 406 16.57 26.80 31.54
CA GLN A 406 16.12 26.53 32.89
C GLN A 406 15.12 25.36 32.93
N ILE A 407 14.22 25.27 31.95
CA ILE A 407 13.31 24.12 31.81
C ILE A 407 14.12 22.82 31.64
N TYR A 408 15.13 22.83 30.75
CA TYR A 408 16.02 21.68 30.57
C TYR A 408 16.73 21.28 31.87
N LEU A 409 17.24 22.23 32.64
CA LEU A 409 17.92 21.95 33.91
C LEU A 409 16.98 21.31 34.93
N GLU A 410 15.74 21.78 35.04
CA GLU A 410 14.74 21.16 35.92
C GLU A 410 14.38 19.75 35.48
N ASP A 411 14.20 19.52 34.18
CA ASP A 411 13.94 18.18 33.63
C ASP A 411 15.13 17.24 33.85
N SER A 412 16.36 17.72 33.64
CA SER A 412 17.58 16.91 33.73
C SER A 412 17.80 16.31 35.13
N LYS A 413 17.28 16.94 36.18
CA LYS A 413 17.40 16.45 37.58
C LYS A 413 16.73 15.10 37.81
N GLN A 414 15.79 14.73 36.94
CA GLN A 414 15.07 13.46 37.03
C GLN A 414 15.90 12.27 36.52
N PHE A 415 17.05 12.53 35.90
CA PHE A 415 17.87 11.52 35.23
C PHE A 415 19.25 11.42 35.87
N LYS A 416 19.78 10.19 35.96
CA LYS A 416 21.08 9.95 36.60
C LYS A 416 22.25 10.39 35.72
N ASN A 417 22.09 10.25 34.42
CA ASN A 417 23.10 10.57 33.42
C ASN A 417 22.42 11.00 32.10
N ARG A 418 23.21 11.47 31.15
CA ARG A 418 22.71 11.94 29.86
C ARG A 418 22.19 10.81 28.96
N TRP A 419 22.58 9.55 29.17
CA TRP A 419 21.95 8.39 28.52
C TRP A 419 20.48 8.22 28.93
N ASP A 420 20.18 8.33 30.21
CA ASP A 420 18.82 8.25 30.74
C ASP A 420 17.96 9.41 30.22
N TYR A 421 18.56 10.60 30.11
CA TYR A 421 17.93 11.77 29.48
C TYR A 421 17.65 11.53 27.99
N LEU A 422 18.61 11.01 27.22
CA LEU A 422 18.42 10.66 25.79
C LEU A 422 17.27 9.67 25.61
N GLN A 423 17.23 8.62 26.45
CA GLN A 423 16.14 7.64 26.42
C GLN A 423 14.78 8.29 26.67
N TYR A 424 14.69 9.16 27.67
CA TYR A 424 13.47 9.92 27.94
C TYR A 424 13.09 10.79 26.74
N TYR A 425 14.05 11.55 26.22
CA TYR A 425 13.87 12.46 25.08
C TYR A 425 13.28 11.74 23.87
N ASN A 426 13.87 10.64 23.40
CA ASN A 426 13.34 9.91 22.24
C ASN A 426 11.97 9.28 22.50
N LYS A 427 11.74 8.80 23.73
CA LYS A 427 10.41 8.30 24.13
C LYS A 427 9.36 9.41 24.15
N GLN A 428 9.74 10.65 24.42
CA GLN A 428 8.81 11.78 24.34
C GLN A 428 8.54 12.17 22.89
N ASP A 429 9.55 12.29 22.04
CA ASP A 429 9.38 12.63 20.62
C ASP A 429 8.43 11.66 19.90
N THR A 430 8.47 10.38 20.24
CA THR A 430 7.51 9.40 19.71
C THR A 430 6.11 9.51 20.31
N SER A 431 6.01 9.83 21.60
CA SER A 431 4.75 9.93 22.33
C SER A 431 3.93 11.15 21.94
N ILE A 432 4.58 12.29 21.69
CA ILE A 432 3.89 13.53 21.31
C ILE A 432 3.20 13.44 19.94
N MET A 433 3.58 12.47 19.10
CA MET A 433 2.91 12.21 17.83
C MET A 433 1.55 11.53 17.99
N ILE A 434 1.32 10.78 19.07
CA ILE A 434 0.12 9.93 19.23
C ILE A 434 -1.16 10.76 19.19
N LYS A 435 -1.24 11.79 20.03
CA LYS A 435 -2.47 12.59 20.17
C LYS A 435 -2.83 13.36 18.89
N PRO A 436 -1.89 14.07 18.23
CA PRO A 436 -2.09 14.62 16.90
C PRO A 436 -2.61 13.64 15.86
N ILE A 437 -2.03 12.43 15.81
CA ILE A 437 -2.43 11.42 14.83
C ILE A 437 -3.83 10.89 15.13
N GLU A 438 -4.18 10.64 16.40
CA GLU A 438 -5.55 10.28 16.80
C GLU A 438 -6.56 11.33 16.34
N ASN A 439 -6.28 12.61 16.62
CA ASN A 439 -7.16 13.70 16.22
C ASN A 439 -7.28 13.80 14.69
N LEU A 440 -6.20 13.53 13.94
CA LEU A 440 -6.25 13.47 12.48
C LEU A 440 -7.09 12.31 11.96
N ILE A 441 -7.01 11.13 12.58
CA ILE A 441 -7.86 9.98 12.25
C ILE A 441 -9.32 10.36 12.43
N ASP A 442 -9.66 10.94 13.58
CA ASP A 442 -11.04 11.33 13.91
C ASP A 442 -11.57 12.38 12.93
N MET A 443 -10.81 13.45 12.64
CA MET A 443 -11.21 14.49 11.68
C MET A 443 -11.41 13.97 10.25
N ASN A 444 -10.57 13.03 9.79
CA ASN A 444 -10.78 12.40 8.47
C ASN A 444 -12.00 11.47 8.49
N PHE A 445 -12.22 10.77 9.61
CA PHE A 445 -13.32 9.83 9.74
C PHE A 445 -14.69 10.52 9.88
N GLU A 446 -14.76 11.75 10.40
CA GLU A 446 -15.97 12.60 10.32
C GLU A 446 -16.46 12.77 8.87
N ASN A 447 -15.54 12.73 7.91
CA ASN A 447 -15.85 12.77 6.48
C ASN A 447 -16.07 11.37 5.87
N GLY A 448 -16.10 10.31 6.69
CA GLY A 448 -16.22 8.90 6.30
C GLY A 448 -14.98 8.33 5.62
N ILE A 449 -13.80 8.93 5.86
CA ILE A 449 -12.54 8.54 5.23
C ILE A 449 -11.66 7.88 6.29
N ASP A 450 -11.23 6.65 6.05
CA ASP A 450 -10.14 6.06 6.83
C ASP A 450 -8.80 6.59 6.28
N MET A 451 -8.18 7.47 7.06
CA MET A 451 -6.98 8.22 6.69
C MET A 451 -5.87 7.32 6.15
N PHE A 452 -5.66 6.15 6.76
CA PHE A 452 -4.50 5.31 6.47
C PHE A 452 -4.69 4.36 5.28
N ASN A 453 -5.90 4.27 4.71
CA ASN A 453 -6.06 3.67 3.38
C ASN A 453 -5.52 4.56 2.26
N HIS A 454 -5.06 5.77 2.58
CA HIS A 454 -4.57 6.74 1.65
C HIS A 454 -3.12 7.13 1.96
N ILE A 455 -2.37 7.48 0.92
CA ILE A 455 -0.92 7.75 1.03
C ILE A 455 -0.65 9.15 1.60
N SER A 456 -1.59 10.10 1.50
CA SER A 456 -1.38 11.49 1.91
C SER A 456 -2.68 12.27 2.10
N MET A 457 -2.62 13.45 2.73
CA MET A 457 -3.78 14.37 2.80
C MET A 457 -4.37 14.69 1.45
N ALA A 458 -3.54 14.87 0.42
CA ALA A 458 -4.02 15.19 -0.91
C ALA A 458 -4.89 14.05 -1.47
N SER A 459 -4.49 12.81 -1.19
CA SER A 459 -5.30 11.63 -1.52
C SER A 459 -6.62 11.61 -0.75
N CYS A 460 -6.61 11.95 0.55
CA CYS A 460 -7.84 12.05 1.36
C CYS A 460 -8.77 13.16 0.84
N ARG A 461 -8.24 14.35 0.52
CA ARG A 461 -9.03 15.51 0.03
C ARG A 461 -9.67 15.28 -1.33
N ASN A 462 -8.98 14.59 -2.23
CA ASN A 462 -9.54 14.24 -3.56
C ASN A 462 -10.79 13.35 -3.47
N ILE A 463 -10.98 12.68 -2.33
CA ILE A 463 -12.13 11.83 -2.05
C ILE A 463 -13.24 12.63 -1.35
N GLY A 464 -12.90 13.42 -0.33
CA GLY A 464 -13.88 14.20 0.45
C GLY A 464 -14.65 15.23 -0.39
N ASN A 465 -14.04 15.81 -1.43
CA ASN A 465 -14.68 16.81 -2.29
C ASN A 465 -15.72 16.23 -3.29
N LYS A 466 -15.97 14.92 -3.27
CA LYS A 466 -16.90 14.25 -4.21
C LYS A 466 -18.17 13.70 -3.55
N LYS A 467 -18.41 14.02 -2.28
CA LYS A 467 -19.67 13.70 -1.60
C LYS A 467 -20.75 14.72 -1.90
#